data_AF-A0A454CXC9-F1
#
_entry.id   AF-A0A454CXC9-F1
#
_cell.length_a   1.000
_cell.length_b   1.000
_cell.length_c   1.000
_cell.angle_alpha   90.00
_cell.angle_beta   90.00
_cell.angle_gamma   90.00
#
_symmetry.space_group_name_H-M   'P 1'
#
loop_
_entity.id
_entity.type
_entity.pdbx_description
1 polymer ?
#
loop_
_entity_poly.entity_id
_entity_poly.type
_entity_poly.pdbx_seq_one_letter_code
_entity_poly.pdbx_strand_id
1 'polypeptide(L)'
;MAMFKPLISASNTLPAIIGALLVCQLLWFAGIHGAAIVVGLLSPIFLTNISANIDAFVAGQPIPNVFTQPFWDFYIFIGGSGATLALVMLMSFSRSAHLKSIGRMSAVPGFFQINEPVIFGSPVVMNPILFIPFVFAPIVNATIAYFAVQLGFVGMGVATTPWTTPALIGASWGSGWTFSPVLLVIGLLILDLFIYLPFFKMFEKQVMEQELPMSKESKDAEQPSGEGVTA
;
A
#
# COMPACT_ATOMS: atom_id res chain seq x y z
N MET A 1 22.93 -13.64 20.31
CA MET A 1 22.25 -12.40 19.87
C MET A 1 23.05 -11.11 20.10
N ALA A 2 24.09 -11.07 20.95
CA ALA A 2 24.84 -9.81 21.23
C ALA A 2 25.54 -9.21 20.00
N MET A 3 26.02 -10.03 19.07
CA MET A 3 26.72 -9.60 17.85
C MET A 3 25.85 -8.74 16.90
N PHE A 4 24.52 -8.93 16.91
CA PHE A 4 23.60 -8.23 16.01
C PHE A 4 22.96 -6.97 16.64
N LYS A 5 23.23 -6.69 17.92
CA LYS A 5 22.64 -5.54 18.63
C LYS A 5 22.84 -4.18 17.92
N PRO A 6 24.03 -3.85 17.38
CA PRO A 6 24.21 -2.58 16.67
C PRO A 6 23.34 -2.47 15.42
N LEU A 7 23.18 -3.57 14.67
CA LEU A 7 22.35 -3.62 13.47
C LEU A 7 20.86 -3.47 13.82
N ILE A 8 20.40 -4.16 14.87
CA ILE A 8 19.01 -4.07 15.35
C ILE A 8 18.69 -2.66 15.83
N SER A 9 19.59 -2.04 16.60
CA SER A 9 19.42 -0.65 17.06
C SER A 9 19.36 0.32 15.87
N ALA A 10 20.28 0.19 14.91
CA ALA A 10 20.29 1.02 13.71
C ALA A 10 19.00 0.85 12.87
N SER A 11 18.46 -0.36 12.79
CA SER A 11 17.24 -0.67 12.03
C SER A 11 15.96 -0.05 12.60
N ASN A 12 15.95 0.30 13.90
CA ASN A 12 14.82 0.98 14.53
C ASN A 12 14.75 2.48 14.19
N THR A 13 15.71 3.02 13.42
CA THR A 13 15.72 4.45 13.08
C THR A 13 14.85 4.73 11.86
N LEU A 14 14.16 5.88 11.83
CA LEU A 14 13.35 6.28 10.68
C LEU A 14 14.11 6.25 9.33
N PRO A 15 15.37 6.70 9.22
CA PRO A 15 16.13 6.58 7.97
C PRO A 15 16.33 5.13 7.51
N ALA A 16 16.55 4.18 8.42
CA ALA A 16 16.70 2.78 8.07
C ALA A 16 15.37 2.18 7.56
N ILE A 17 14.25 2.53 8.20
CA ILE A 17 12.90 2.15 7.76
C ILE A 17 12.63 2.68 6.35
N ILE A 18 12.90 3.96 6.10
CA ILE A 18 12.72 4.60 4.79
C ILE A 18 13.63 3.94 3.74
N GLY A 19 14.88 3.62 4.08
CA GLY A 19 15.80 2.92 3.17
C GLY A 19 15.26 1.56 2.74
N ALA A 20 14.79 0.74 3.68
CA ALA A 20 14.17 -0.55 3.38
C ALA A 20 12.89 -0.41 2.54
N LEU A 21 12.08 0.60 2.85
CA LEU A 21 10.86 0.93 2.11
C LEU A 21 11.19 1.29 0.66
N LEU A 22 12.18 2.15 0.42
CA LEU A 22 12.60 2.53 -0.93
C LEU A 22 13.03 1.32 -1.76
N VAL A 23 13.82 0.42 -1.18
CA VAL A 23 14.21 -0.84 -1.86
C VAL A 23 12.97 -1.67 -2.21
N CYS A 24 12.03 -1.81 -1.28
CA CYS A 24 10.78 -2.54 -1.51
C CYS A 24 9.99 -1.95 -2.70
N GLN A 25 9.83 -0.63 -2.74
CA GLN A 25 9.04 0.04 -3.77
C GLN A 25 9.74 0.07 -5.13
N LEU A 26 11.06 0.18 -5.17
CA LEU A 26 11.82 0.08 -6.41
C LEU A 26 11.72 -1.32 -7.03
N LEU A 27 11.76 -2.38 -6.21
CA LEU A 27 11.54 -3.75 -6.66
C LEU A 27 10.14 -3.91 -7.25
N TRP A 28 9.11 -3.40 -6.57
CA TRP A 28 7.73 -3.43 -7.08
C TRP A 28 7.56 -2.65 -8.37
N PHE A 29 8.20 -1.49 -8.48
CA PHE A 29 8.19 -0.70 -9.71
C PHE A 29 8.82 -1.46 -10.88
N ALA A 30 9.84 -2.28 -10.61
CA ALA A 30 10.47 -3.19 -11.57
C ALA A 30 9.69 -4.50 -11.80
N GLY A 31 8.51 -4.68 -11.18
CA GLY A 31 7.68 -5.89 -11.32
C GLY A 31 8.12 -7.07 -10.47
N ILE A 32 9.07 -6.88 -9.56
CA ILE A 32 9.52 -7.89 -8.59
C ILE A 32 8.73 -7.70 -7.30
N HIS A 33 8.30 -8.78 -6.65
CA HIS A 33 7.56 -8.70 -5.40
C HIS A 33 8.44 -8.20 -4.25
N GLY A 34 8.63 -6.88 -4.16
CA GLY A 34 9.58 -6.22 -3.25
C GLY A 34 9.33 -6.54 -1.78
N ALA A 35 8.06 -6.61 -1.38
CA ALA A 35 7.69 -6.92 0.00
C ALA A 35 8.19 -8.31 0.44
N ALA A 36 8.08 -9.34 -0.41
CA ALA A 36 8.56 -10.69 -0.08
C ALA A 36 10.08 -10.71 0.13
N ILE A 37 10.84 -10.01 -0.73
CA ILE A 37 12.30 -9.93 -0.63
C ILE A 37 12.72 -9.15 0.62
N VAL A 38 12.17 -7.93 0.80
CA VAL A 38 12.58 -7.04 1.90
C VAL A 38 12.12 -7.58 3.25
N VAL A 39 10.89 -8.08 3.36
CA VAL A 39 10.42 -8.71 4.61
C VAL A 39 11.21 -9.97 4.92
N GLY A 40 11.63 -10.76 3.93
CA GLY A 40 12.53 -11.90 4.15
C GLY A 40 13.85 -11.49 4.81
N LEU A 41 14.40 -10.34 4.44
CA LEU A 41 15.62 -9.77 5.04
C LEU A 41 15.35 -9.14 6.42
N LEU A 42 14.18 -8.51 6.61
CA LEU A 42 13.82 -7.84 7.86
C LEU A 42 13.22 -8.77 8.92
N SER A 43 12.78 -9.98 8.56
CA SER A 43 12.10 -10.91 9.47
C SER A 43 12.86 -11.18 10.78
N PRO A 44 14.19 -11.40 10.78
CA PRO A 44 14.93 -11.57 12.03
C PRO A 44 14.90 -10.33 12.94
N ILE A 45 14.88 -9.13 12.35
CA ILE A 45 14.80 -7.86 13.06
C ILE A 45 13.40 -7.71 13.66
N PHE A 46 12.34 -7.93 12.87
CA PHE A 46 10.96 -7.88 13.34
C PHE A 46 10.72 -8.84 14.49
N LEU A 47 11.18 -10.09 14.36
CA LEU A 47 11.04 -11.10 15.40
C LEU A 47 11.75 -10.70 16.70
N THR A 48 12.97 -10.16 16.58
CA THR A 48 13.73 -9.70 17.76
C THR A 48 13.02 -8.53 18.45
N ASN A 49 12.56 -7.55 17.67
CA ASN A 49 11.92 -6.35 18.20
C ASN A 49 10.56 -6.65 18.84
N ILE A 50 9.71 -7.46 18.18
CA ILE A 50 8.39 -7.79 18.72
C ILE A 50 8.50 -8.69 19.96
N SER A 51 9.46 -9.62 20.01
CA SER A 51 9.71 -10.45 21.20
C SER A 51 10.09 -9.59 22.41
N ALA A 52 11.03 -8.65 22.22
CA ALA A 52 11.43 -7.73 23.30
C ALA A 52 10.26 -6.83 23.75
N ASN A 53 9.37 -6.44 22.83
CA ASN A 53 8.18 -5.67 23.17
C ASN A 53 7.15 -6.49 23.95
N ILE A 54 6.92 -7.75 23.57
CA ILE A 54 6.03 -8.69 24.27
C ILE A 54 6.54 -8.89 25.71
N ASP A 55 7.82 -9.17 25.88
CA ASP A 55 8.43 -9.39 27.20
C ASP A 55 8.27 -8.16 28.10
N ALA A 56 8.53 -6.96 27.56
CA ALA A 56 8.33 -5.71 28.28
C ALA A 56 6.86 -5.47 28.65
N PHE A 57 5.94 -5.74 27.72
CA PHE A 57 4.50 -5.59 27.93
C PHE A 57 3.98 -6.50 29.06
N VAL A 58 4.35 -7.79 29.05
CA VAL A 58 3.97 -8.74 30.10
C VAL A 58 4.57 -8.35 31.45
N ALA A 59 5.78 -7.81 31.46
CA ALA A 59 6.45 -7.35 32.68
C ALA A 59 5.97 -5.96 33.18
N GLY A 60 5.04 -5.30 32.47
CA GLY A 60 4.59 -3.94 32.79
C GLY A 60 5.68 -2.88 32.65
N GLN A 61 6.69 -3.13 31.81
CA GLN A 61 7.82 -2.24 31.56
C GLN A 61 7.61 -1.38 30.30
N PRO A 62 8.36 -0.27 30.14
CA PRO A 62 8.34 0.53 28.93
C PRO A 62 8.70 -0.31 27.68
N ILE A 63 7.86 -0.23 26.65
CA ILE A 63 8.01 -1.00 25.41
C ILE A 63 9.10 -0.35 24.54
N PRO A 64 10.17 -1.08 24.14
CA PRO A 64 11.39 -0.45 23.61
C PRO A 64 11.41 -0.17 22.10
N ASN A 65 10.74 -0.97 21.25
CA ASN A 65 10.96 -0.92 19.80
C ASN A 65 9.74 -0.41 19.03
N VAL A 66 9.93 0.62 18.20
CA VAL A 66 8.90 1.12 17.28
C VAL A 66 8.79 0.21 16.05
N PHE A 67 9.93 -0.20 15.47
CA PHE A 67 9.95 -0.90 14.21
C PHE A 67 9.66 -2.39 14.40
N THR A 68 8.40 -2.75 14.23
CA THR A 68 7.89 -4.13 14.32
C THR A 68 7.15 -4.49 13.05
N GLN A 69 6.87 -5.78 12.86
CA GLN A 69 6.11 -6.22 11.68
C GLN A 69 4.72 -5.55 11.58
N PRO A 70 3.89 -5.45 12.64
CA PRO A 70 2.61 -4.72 12.55
C PRO A 70 2.74 -3.24 12.16
N PHE A 71 3.84 -2.58 12.55
CA PHE A 71 4.13 -1.21 12.13
C PHE A 71 4.31 -1.13 10.60
N TRP A 72 5.10 -2.06 10.05
CA TRP A 72 5.32 -2.19 8.61
C TRP A 72 4.03 -2.55 7.87
N ASP A 73 3.28 -3.53 8.37
CA ASP A 73 2.12 -4.07 7.67
C ASP A 73 0.92 -3.11 7.67
N PHE A 74 0.64 -2.41 8.79
CA PHE A 74 -0.65 -1.71 8.94
C PHE A 74 -0.57 -0.19 8.97
N TYR A 75 0.60 0.40 9.21
CA TYR A 75 0.77 1.84 9.08
C TYR A 75 1.39 2.22 7.75
N ILE A 76 2.43 1.49 7.30
CA ILE A 76 3.15 1.84 6.07
C ILE A 76 2.36 1.41 4.82
N PHE A 77 1.84 0.18 4.82
CA PHE A 77 1.30 -0.48 3.62
C PHE A 77 -0.20 -0.72 3.67
N ILE A 78 -0.97 0.35 3.90
CA ILE A 78 -2.44 0.27 4.00
C ILE A 78 -3.05 -0.22 2.68
N GLY A 79 -3.53 -1.46 2.71
CA GLY A 79 -4.06 -2.16 1.55
C GLY A 79 -3.02 -2.60 0.54
N GLY A 80 -1.82 -2.91 1.03
CA GLY A 80 -0.72 -3.49 0.27
C GLY A 80 0.41 -2.50 -0.01
N SER A 81 1.37 -2.95 -0.81
CA SER A 81 2.53 -2.14 -1.19
C SER A 81 2.09 -0.83 -1.85
N GLY A 82 2.64 0.31 -1.43
CA GLY A 82 2.24 1.62 -1.95
C GLY A 82 1.11 2.31 -1.20
N ALA A 83 0.52 1.69 -0.17
CA ALA A 83 -0.70 2.19 0.45
C ALA A 83 -1.86 2.27 -0.56
N THR A 84 -1.98 1.22 -1.37
CA THR A 84 -2.82 1.20 -2.57
C THR A 84 -4.32 1.17 -2.30
N LEU A 85 -4.78 1.01 -1.05
CA LEU A 85 -6.21 1.08 -0.74
C LEU A 85 -6.83 2.42 -1.16
N ALA A 86 -6.07 3.51 -1.01
CA ALA A 86 -6.46 4.82 -1.50
C ALA A 86 -6.68 4.83 -3.01
N LEU A 87 -5.73 4.29 -3.78
CA LEU A 87 -5.84 4.17 -5.24
C LEU A 87 -7.03 3.29 -5.65
N VAL A 88 -7.24 2.17 -4.97
CA VAL A 88 -8.39 1.26 -5.20
C VAL A 88 -9.72 1.98 -5.00
N MET A 89 -9.84 2.76 -3.94
CA MET A 89 -11.05 3.57 -3.70
C MET A 89 -11.26 4.59 -4.81
N LEU A 90 -10.23 5.35 -5.19
CA LEU A 90 -10.31 6.33 -6.28
C LEU A 90 -10.72 5.68 -7.60
N MET A 91 -10.11 4.55 -7.94
CA MET A 91 -10.43 3.77 -9.14
C MET A 91 -11.86 3.24 -9.12
N SER A 92 -12.37 2.77 -7.98
CA SER A 92 -13.73 2.21 -7.85
C SER A 92 -14.85 3.21 -8.22
N PHE A 93 -14.54 4.50 -8.14
CA PHE A 93 -15.42 5.62 -8.53
C PHE A 93 -14.94 6.35 -9.79
N SER A 94 -14.01 5.75 -10.56
CA SER A 94 -13.48 6.33 -11.80
C SER A 94 -14.56 6.56 -12.85
N ARG A 95 -14.34 7.50 -13.77
CA ARG A 95 -15.15 7.65 -14.99
C ARG A 95 -14.78 6.63 -16.06
N SER A 96 -13.52 6.20 -16.15
CA SER A 96 -13.10 5.11 -17.04
C SER A 96 -13.76 3.80 -16.61
N ALA A 97 -14.35 3.10 -17.58
CA ALA A 97 -14.97 1.80 -17.33
C ALA A 97 -13.90 0.77 -16.93
N HIS A 98 -12.72 0.83 -17.56
CA HIS A 98 -11.59 -0.05 -17.27
C HIS A 98 -11.08 0.12 -15.84
N LEU A 99 -10.75 1.35 -15.43
CA LEU A 99 -10.26 1.64 -14.08
C LEU A 99 -11.31 1.32 -13.00
N LYS A 100 -12.57 1.64 -13.27
CA LYS A 100 -13.69 1.29 -12.37
C LYS A 100 -13.81 -0.21 -12.14
N SER A 101 -13.66 -1.01 -13.19
CA SER A 101 -13.68 -2.47 -13.08
C SER A 101 -12.54 -2.96 -12.18
N ILE A 102 -11.31 -2.54 -12.44
CA ILE A 102 -10.14 -2.95 -11.65
C ILE A 102 -10.29 -2.52 -10.19
N GLY A 103 -10.69 -1.27 -9.92
CA GLY A 103 -10.90 -0.77 -8.57
C GLY A 103 -11.89 -1.63 -7.78
N ARG A 104 -13.04 -1.96 -8.38
CA ARG A 104 -14.08 -2.77 -7.72
C ARG A 104 -13.63 -4.22 -7.49
N MET A 105 -12.95 -4.83 -8.46
CA MET A 105 -12.38 -6.17 -8.28
C MET A 105 -11.28 -6.20 -7.22
N SER A 106 -10.57 -5.08 -7.05
CA SER A 106 -9.47 -4.96 -6.10
C SER A 106 -9.89 -4.52 -4.69
N ALA A 107 -11.13 -4.07 -4.50
CA ALA A 107 -11.61 -3.53 -3.22
C ALA A 107 -11.52 -4.56 -2.08
N VAL A 108 -12.02 -5.77 -2.32
CA VAL A 108 -11.98 -6.86 -1.33
C VAL A 108 -10.55 -7.31 -1.05
N PRO A 109 -9.71 -7.72 -2.03
CA PRO A 109 -8.34 -8.13 -1.74
C PRO A 109 -7.54 -6.98 -1.12
N GLY A 110 -7.71 -5.74 -1.58
CA GLY A 110 -7.04 -4.56 -1.03
C GLY A 110 -7.42 -4.32 0.44
N PHE A 111 -8.66 -4.60 0.85
CA PHE A 111 -9.05 -4.53 2.26
C PHE A 111 -8.29 -5.54 3.13
N PHE A 112 -7.92 -6.69 2.56
CA PHE A 112 -7.05 -7.71 3.19
C PHE A 112 -5.57 -7.56 2.79
N GLN A 113 -5.16 -6.35 2.39
CA GLN A 113 -3.77 -5.97 2.07
C GLN A 113 -3.16 -6.65 0.84
N ILE A 114 -3.97 -7.35 0.05
CA ILE A 114 -3.57 -8.03 -1.20
C ILE A 114 -3.85 -7.06 -2.35
N ASN A 115 -2.82 -6.66 -3.11
CA ASN A 115 -2.93 -5.57 -4.07
C ASN A 115 -2.41 -5.87 -5.47
N GLU A 116 -2.02 -7.11 -5.75
CA GLU A 116 -1.61 -7.59 -7.07
C GLU A 116 -2.64 -7.27 -8.17
N PRO A 117 -3.96 -7.37 -7.95
CA PRO A 117 -4.95 -6.96 -8.95
C PRO A 117 -4.81 -5.48 -9.37
N VAL A 118 -4.37 -4.61 -8.47
CA VAL A 118 -4.12 -3.19 -8.76
C VAL A 118 -2.77 -3.01 -9.39
N ILE A 119 -1.73 -3.61 -8.81
CA ILE A 119 -0.34 -3.43 -9.23
C ILE A 119 -0.16 -3.84 -10.68
N PHE A 120 -0.70 -5.00 -11.05
CA PHE A 120 -0.61 -5.55 -12.40
C PHE A 120 -1.79 -5.15 -13.29
N GLY A 121 -2.97 -4.91 -12.73
CA GLY A 121 -4.15 -4.54 -13.51
C GLY A 121 -4.22 -3.07 -13.91
N SER A 122 -3.74 -2.15 -13.06
CA SER A 122 -3.83 -0.68 -13.26
C SER A 122 -2.53 -0.04 -13.75
N PRO A 123 -1.80 -0.77 -14.60
CA PRO A 123 -0.32 -0.86 -14.64
C PRO A 123 0.36 0.12 -13.67
N VAL A 124 0.48 -0.23 -12.39
CA VAL A 124 1.31 0.56 -11.46
C VAL A 124 2.78 0.27 -11.75
N VAL A 125 3.08 -0.99 -12.08
CA VAL A 125 4.40 -1.43 -12.54
C VAL A 125 4.82 -0.62 -13.77
N MET A 126 6.03 -0.06 -13.71
CA MET A 126 6.62 0.78 -14.77
C MET A 126 5.81 2.04 -15.17
N ASN A 127 4.80 2.44 -14.39
CA ASN A 127 4.04 3.67 -14.67
C ASN A 127 4.61 4.86 -13.90
N PRO A 128 5.25 5.82 -14.57
CA PRO A 128 5.93 6.93 -13.91
C PRO A 128 4.96 7.89 -13.20
N ILE A 129 3.68 7.95 -13.61
CA ILE A 129 2.68 8.82 -12.96
C ILE A 129 2.30 8.25 -11.60
N LEU A 130 2.00 6.94 -11.56
CA LEU A 130 1.61 6.27 -10.32
C LEU A 130 2.81 5.91 -9.44
N PHE A 131 4.03 5.88 -9.99
CA PHE A 131 5.27 5.65 -9.24
C PHE A 131 5.46 6.64 -8.10
N ILE A 132 5.18 7.92 -8.35
CA ILE A 132 5.37 8.98 -7.35
C ILE A 132 4.52 8.72 -6.10
N PRO A 133 3.18 8.66 -6.15
CA PRO A 133 2.39 8.38 -4.95
C PRO A 133 2.68 6.99 -4.39
N PHE A 134 2.97 5.99 -5.24
CA PHE A 134 3.33 4.64 -4.80
C PHE A 134 4.58 4.59 -3.92
N VAL A 135 5.61 5.39 -4.23
CA VAL A 135 6.82 5.46 -3.40
C VAL A 135 6.61 6.38 -2.19
N PHE A 136 6.02 7.56 -2.40
CA PHE A 136 6.02 8.61 -1.38
C PHE A 136 4.90 8.46 -0.35
N ALA A 137 3.72 7.94 -0.69
CA ALA A 137 2.64 7.77 0.29
C ALA A 137 3.07 6.89 1.48
N PRO A 138 3.70 5.72 1.26
CA PRO A 138 4.22 4.92 2.38
C PRO A 138 5.34 5.60 3.17
N ILE A 139 6.18 6.45 2.55
CA ILE A 139 7.23 7.20 3.27
C ILE A 139 6.60 8.22 4.21
N VAL A 140 5.57 8.92 3.74
CA VAL A 140 4.79 9.86 4.57
C VAL A 140 4.13 9.11 5.71
N ASN A 141 3.50 7.96 5.43
CA ASN A 141 2.89 7.11 6.45
C ASN A 141 3.90 6.62 7.49
N ALA A 142 5.06 6.11 7.05
CA ALA A 142 6.12 5.67 7.93
C ALA A 142 6.60 6.81 8.85
N THR A 143 6.76 8.02 8.31
CA THR A 143 7.21 9.20 9.07
C THR A 143 6.20 9.59 10.14
N ILE A 144 4.92 9.72 9.76
CA ILE A 144 3.85 10.11 10.70
C ILE A 144 3.68 9.03 11.76
N ALA A 145 3.59 7.76 11.36
CA ALA A 145 3.41 6.64 12.28
C ALA A 145 4.59 6.50 13.24
N TYR A 146 5.82 6.68 12.76
CA TYR A 146 7.02 6.60 13.58
C TYR A 146 6.98 7.61 14.73
N PHE A 147 6.69 8.88 14.44
CA PHE A 147 6.59 9.90 15.48
C PHE A 147 5.35 9.73 16.35
N ALA A 148 4.20 9.33 15.78
CA ALA A 148 2.99 9.09 16.55
C ALA A 148 3.18 7.99 17.60
N VAL A 149 3.89 6.92 17.24
CA VAL A 149 4.22 5.81 18.14
C VAL A 149 5.34 6.21 19.10
N GLN A 150 6.42 6.82 18.62
CA GLN A 150 7.57 7.20 19.46
C GLN A 150 7.21 8.25 20.53
N LEU A 151 6.32 9.19 20.22
CA LEU A 151 5.84 10.22 21.16
C LEU A 151 4.73 9.71 22.09
N GLY A 152 4.25 8.48 21.91
CA GLY A 152 3.24 7.87 22.75
C GLY A 152 1.79 8.28 22.42
N PHE A 153 1.54 8.91 21.28
CA PHE A 153 0.17 9.18 20.81
C PHE A 153 -0.55 7.90 20.36
N VAL A 154 0.20 6.91 19.89
CA VAL A 154 -0.29 5.62 19.41
C VAL A 154 0.41 4.48 20.14
N GLY A 155 -0.34 3.43 20.47
CA GLY A 155 0.17 2.27 21.19
C GLY A 155 1.29 1.55 20.42
N MET A 156 2.32 1.12 21.15
CA MET A 156 3.44 0.32 20.64
C MET A 156 2.98 -1.09 20.24
N GLY A 157 3.66 -1.71 19.27
CA GLY A 157 3.38 -3.09 18.86
C GLY A 157 3.80 -4.11 19.93
N VAL A 158 2.86 -4.93 20.39
CA VAL A 158 2.99 -5.92 21.48
C VAL A 158 2.41 -7.29 21.12
N ALA A 159 1.96 -7.50 19.88
CA ALA A 159 1.49 -8.78 19.40
C ALA A 159 1.86 -8.97 17.92
N THR A 160 2.03 -10.23 17.51
CA THR A 160 2.13 -10.58 16.10
C THR A 160 0.73 -10.74 15.51
N THR A 161 0.62 -10.41 14.23
CA THR A 161 -0.65 -10.36 13.50
C THR A 161 -0.41 -10.78 12.06
N PRO A 162 -1.31 -11.55 11.42
CA PRO A 162 -1.20 -11.83 10.00
C PRO A 162 -1.27 -10.53 9.19
N TRP A 163 -0.34 -10.32 8.26
CA TRP A 163 -0.28 -9.12 7.42
C TRP A 163 -1.53 -8.94 6.55
N THR A 164 -2.27 -10.01 6.26
CA THR A 164 -3.54 -9.95 5.50
C THR A 164 -4.72 -9.44 6.33
N THR A 165 -4.54 -9.18 7.62
CA THR A 165 -5.60 -8.60 8.46
C THR A 165 -5.93 -7.19 7.96
N PRO A 166 -7.21 -6.78 7.91
CA PRO A 166 -7.55 -5.41 7.57
C PRO A 166 -6.83 -4.42 8.48
N ALA A 167 -6.18 -3.40 7.90
CA ALA A 167 -5.22 -2.53 8.61
C ALA A 167 -5.79 -1.91 9.90
N LEU A 168 -7.07 -1.54 9.91
CA LEU A 168 -7.76 -1.00 11.10
C LEU A 168 -7.74 -1.99 12.27
N ILE A 169 -8.04 -3.26 11.99
CA ILE A 169 -8.09 -4.34 12.98
C ILE A 169 -6.67 -4.76 13.34
N GLY A 170 -5.83 -4.95 12.32
CA GLY A 170 -4.45 -5.40 12.47
C GLY A 170 -3.62 -4.46 13.33
N ALA A 171 -3.73 -3.14 13.11
CA ALA A 171 -3.00 -2.15 13.89
C ALA A 171 -3.43 -2.14 15.36
N SER A 172 -4.75 -2.21 15.63
CA SER A 172 -5.27 -2.27 17.00
C SER A 172 -4.85 -3.56 17.70
N TRP A 173 -5.04 -4.72 17.05
CA TRP A 173 -4.63 -6.03 17.57
C TRP A 173 -3.12 -6.05 17.87
N GLY A 174 -2.30 -5.61 16.92
CA GLY A 174 -0.85 -5.54 17.07
C GLY A 174 -0.41 -4.67 18.23
N SER A 175 -1.18 -3.63 18.59
CA SER A 175 -0.93 -2.75 19.73
C SER A 175 -1.81 -3.06 20.96
N GLY A 176 -2.18 -4.32 21.17
CA GLY A 176 -2.87 -4.77 22.38
C GLY A 176 -4.32 -4.31 22.50
N TRP A 177 -5.02 -4.18 21.37
CA TRP A 177 -6.42 -3.71 21.26
C TRP A 177 -6.67 -2.28 21.71
N THR A 178 -5.63 -1.44 21.70
CA THR A 178 -5.78 0.00 21.92
C THR A 178 -6.50 0.66 20.74
N PHE A 179 -7.24 1.74 20.99
CA PHE A 179 -8.05 2.41 19.97
C PHE A 179 -7.26 3.43 19.12
N SER A 180 -6.19 4.03 19.66
CA SER A 180 -5.40 5.04 18.95
C SER A 180 -4.79 4.57 17.60
N PRO A 181 -4.33 3.31 17.44
CA PRO A 181 -3.95 2.75 16.13
C PRO A 181 -5.02 2.88 15.06
N VAL A 182 -6.29 2.67 15.41
CA VAL A 182 -7.41 2.72 14.47
C VAL A 182 -7.55 4.13 13.90
N LEU A 183 -7.47 5.15 14.77
CA LEU A 183 -7.54 6.55 14.38
C LEU A 183 -6.36 6.94 13.48
N LEU A 184 -5.16 6.46 13.80
CA LEU A 184 -3.98 6.69 12.96
C LEU A 184 -4.19 6.08 11.57
N VAL A 185 -4.59 4.82 11.45
CA VAL A 185 -4.83 4.17 10.15
C VAL A 185 -5.89 4.90 9.33
N ILE A 186 -6.98 5.36 9.95
CA ILE A 186 -7.99 6.19 9.25
C ILE A 186 -7.36 7.49 8.74
N GLY A 187 -6.59 8.18 9.58
CA GLY A 187 -5.92 9.42 9.21
C GLY A 187 -4.92 9.24 8.07
N LEU A 188 -4.11 8.18 8.12
CA LEU A 188 -3.17 7.82 7.06
C LEU A 188 -3.90 7.47 5.77
N LEU A 189 -4.98 6.68 5.82
CA LEU A 189 -5.77 6.35 4.63
C LEU A 189 -6.38 7.59 3.96
N ILE A 190 -6.88 8.54 4.76
CA ILE A 190 -7.38 9.83 4.25
C ILE A 190 -6.24 10.62 3.59
N LEU A 191 -5.07 10.66 4.22
CA LEU A 191 -3.89 11.31 3.66
C LEU A 191 -3.46 10.65 2.34
N ASP A 192 -3.44 9.32 2.28
CA ASP A 192 -3.12 8.55 1.08
C ASP A 192 -4.09 8.87 -0.06
N LEU A 193 -5.39 9.03 0.24
CA LEU A 193 -6.37 9.50 -0.75
C LEU A 193 -5.97 10.86 -1.33
N PHE A 194 -5.56 11.81 -0.49
CA PHE A 194 -5.10 13.13 -0.96
C PHE A 194 -3.79 13.05 -1.76
N ILE A 195 -2.84 12.20 -1.34
CA ILE A 195 -1.58 12.01 -2.05
C ILE A 195 -1.83 11.39 -3.42
N TYR A 196 -2.68 10.36 -3.52
CA TYR A 196 -2.96 9.67 -4.78
C TYR A 196 -3.85 10.46 -5.72
N LEU A 197 -4.79 11.27 -5.22
CA LEU A 197 -5.80 11.96 -6.01
C LEU A 197 -5.26 12.73 -7.25
N PRO A 198 -4.24 13.61 -7.15
CA PRO A 198 -3.75 14.35 -8.31
C PRO A 198 -3.18 13.44 -9.39
N PHE A 199 -2.37 12.44 -9.00
CA PHE A 199 -1.76 11.50 -9.93
C PHE A 199 -2.78 10.55 -10.55
N PHE A 200 -3.75 10.09 -9.75
CA PHE A 200 -4.87 9.32 -10.24
C PHE A 200 -5.68 10.10 -11.27
N LYS A 201 -5.92 11.40 -11.08
CA LYS A 201 -6.64 12.22 -12.06
C LYS A 201 -5.87 12.39 -13.37
N MET A 202 -4.55 12.53 -13.30
CA MET A 202 -3.68 12.53 -14.48
C MET A 202 -3.76 11.20 -15.23
N PHE A 203 -3.65 10.08 -14.51
CA PHE A 203 -3.71 8.74 -15.08
C PHE A 203 -5.10 8.42 -15.65
N GLU A 204 -6.17 8.73 -14.92
CA GLU A 204 -7.56 8.56 -15.35
C GLU A 204 -7.82 9.29 -16.67
N LYS A 205 -7.32 10.51 -16.81
CA LYS A 205 -7.44 11.28 -18.06
C LYS A 205 -6.76 10.57 -19.23
N GLN A 206 -5.53 10.07 -19.04
CA GLN A 206 -4.80 9.35 -20.09
C GLN A 206 -5.52 8.07 -20.53
N VAL A 207 -6.04 7.29 -19.58
CA VAL A 207 -6.79 6.06 -19.91
C VAL A 207 -8.07 6.39 -20.65
N MET A 208 -8.82 7.42 -20.24
CA MET A 208 -10.05 7.82 -20.96
C MET A 208 -9.76 8.33 -22.38
N GLU A 209 -8.65 9.03 -22.60
CA GLU A 209 -8.23 9.46 -23.95
C GLU A 209 -7.94 8.26 -24.86
N GLN A 210 -7.34 7.20 -24.31
CA GLN A 210 -7.10 5.94 -25.03
C GLN A 210 -8.38 5.15 -25.30
N GLU A 211 -9.39 5.26 -24.44
CA GLU A 211 -10.71 4.66 -24.64
C GLU A 211 -11.51 5.35 -25.78
N LEU A 212 -11.16 6.59 -26.17
CA LEU A 212 -11.97 7.46 -27.04
C LEU A 212 -11.83 7.34 -28.59
N PRO A 213 -11.03 6.47 -29.22
CA PRO A 213 -11.07 6.30 -30.69
C PRO A 213 -11.37 4.88 -31.22
N MET A 214 -11.96 3.95 -30.45
CA MET A 214 -12.42 2.65 -31.00
C MET A 214 -13.89 2.62 -31.46
N SER A 215 -14.66 3.69 -31.25
CA SER A 215 -16.10 3.74 -31.58
C SER A 215 -16.43 4.35 -32.94
N LYS A 216 -15.45 4.87 -33.68
CA LYS A 216 -15.65 5.51 -34.99
C LYS A 216 -15.33 4.62 -36.19
N GLU A 217 -14.40 3.68 -36.09
CA GLU A 217 -14.00 2.84 -37.23
C GLU A 217 -14.99 1.70 -37.56
N SER A 218 -15.89 1.34 -36.65
CA SER A 218 -16.86 0.26 -36.88
C SER A 218 -18.14 0.68 -37.63
N LYS A 219 -18.33 1.97 -37.93
CA LYS A 219 -19.52 2.47 -38.63
C LYS A 219 -19.32 2.74 -40.14
N ASP A 220 -18.09 2.81 -40.62
CA ASP A 220 -17.80 3.14 -42.01
C ASP A 220 -17.60 1.90 -42.92
N ALA A 221 -17.67 0.69 -42.36
CA ALA A 221 -17.47 -0.58 -43.09
C ALA A 221 -18.76 -1.28 -43.56
N GLU A 222 -19.95 -0.74 -43.29
CA GLU A 222 -21.24 -1.34 -43.65
C GLU A 222 -22.06 -0.46 -44.61
N GLN A 223 -21.58 -0.23 -45.82
CA GLN A 223 -22.45 -0.03 -46.99
C GLN A 223 -21.79 -0.55 -48.27
N PRO A 224 -22.05 -1.80 -48.68
CA PRO A 224 -21.94 -2.18 -50.08
C PRO A 224 -23.20 -1.69 -50.81
N SER A 225 -23.02 -0.77 -51.74
CA SER A 225 -24.02 -0.32 -52.72
C SER A 225 -24.45 -1.50 -53.61
N GLY A 226 -25.59 -2.11 -53.29
CA GLY A 226 -26.24 -3.10 -54.15
C GLY A 226 -27.19 -2.43 -55.13
N GLU A 227 -26.68 -2.00 -56.28
CA GLU A 227 -27.53 -1.72 -57.45
C GLU A 227 -28.08 -3.05 -57.98
N GLY A 228 -29.39 -3.27 -57.79
CA GLY A 228 -30.10 -4.41 -58.37
C GLY A 228 -30.28 -4.21 -59.86
N VAL A 229 -29.57 -5.02 -60.66
CA VAL A 229 -29.78 -5.13 -62.11
C VAL A 229 -30.93 -6.10 -62.38
N THR A 230 -31.87 -5.65 -63.20
CA THR A 230 -33.05 -6.33 -63.72
C THR A 230 -32.74 -7.59 -64.54
N ALA A 231 -33.58 -8.63 -64.41
CA ALA A 231 -34.06 -9.49 -65.50
C ALA A 231 -35.35 -10.20 -65.07
#